data_AF-A0A2V8SY80-F1
#
_entry.id   AF-A0A2V8SY80-F1
#
_cell.length_a   1.000
_cell.length_b   1.000
_cell.length_c   1.000
_cell.angle_alpha   90.00
_cell.angle_beta   90.00
_cell.angle_gamma   90.00
#
_symmetry.space_group_name_H-M   'P 1'
#
loop_
_entity.id
_entity.type
_entity.pdbx_description
1 polymer ?
#
loop_
_entity_poly.entity_id
_entity_poly.type
_entity_poly.pdbx_seq_one_letter_code
_entity_poly.pdbx_strand_id
1 'polypeptide(L)' 'MKSIGLVLLWTVGLLTAAVAAWQFYLFVMFRDTRGLLDVQGGALHLWLAVGAAIVTCVCVFLGLFRRINHTEEFHITS' A
#
# COMPACT_ATOMS: atom_id res chain seq x y z
N MET A 1 -19.67 7.33 12.79
CA MET A 1 -19.19 6.18 11.97
C MET A 1 -18.61 6.59 10.61
N LYS A 2 -19.15 7.62 9.92
CA LYS A 2 -18.70 8.07 8.58
C LYS A 2 -17.18 8.38 8.47
N SER A 3 -16.57 8.98 9.51
CA SER A 3 -15.14 9.35 9.51
C SER A 3 -14.18 8.19 9.78
N ILE A 4 -14.64 7.14 10.48
CA ILE A 4 -13.80 6.01 10.92
C ILE A 4 -13.33 5.20 9.71
N GLY A 5 -14.20 4.98 8.73
CA GLY A 5 -13.85 4.25 7.52
C GLY A 5 -12.78 4.95 6.68
N LEU A 6 -12.80 6.28 6.62
CA LEU A 6 -11.78 7.07 5.91
C LEU A 6 -10.43 7.00 6.64
N VAL A 7 -10.43 7.22 7.95
CA VAL A 7 -9.21 7.09 8.79
C VAL A 7 -8.62 5.69 8.68
N LEU A 8 -9.46 4.65 8.67
CA LEU A 8 -9.03 3.27 8.51
C LEU A 8 -8.39 3.03 7.13
N LEU A 9 -8.98 3.53 6.04
CA LEU A 9 -8.37 3.41 4.71
C LEU A 9 -7.00 4.09 4.62
N TRP A 10 -6.85 5.28 5.20
CA TRP A 10 -5.57 5.99 5.22
C TRP A 10 -4.51 5.28 6.07
N THR A 11 -4.89 4.81 7.26
CA THR A 11 -3.97 4.11 8.17
C THR A 11 -3.54 2.76 7.61
N VAL A 12 -4.47 1.96 7.08
CA VAL A 12 -4.15 0.68 6.42
C VAL A 12 -3.29 0.93 5.19
N GLY A 13 -3.64 1.90 4.34
CA GLY A 13 -2.86 2.22 3.14
C GLY A 13 -1.42 2.64 3.46
N LEU A 14 -1.23 3.47 4.49
CA LEU A 14 0.11 3.88 4.91
C LEU A 14 0.93 2.73 5.51
N LEU A 15 0.28 1.85 6.28
CA LEU A 15 0.92 0.67 6.85
C LEU A 15 1.33 -0.32 5.76
N THR A 16 0.46 -0.58 4.78
CA THR A 16 0.80 -1.46 3.65
C THR A 16 1.87 -0.84 2.74
N ALA A 17 1.93 0.49 2.62
CA ALA A 17 2.99 1.17 1.89
C ALA A 17 4.36 0.95 2.56
N ALA A 18 4.41 1.08 3.89
CA ALA A 18 5.61 0.82 4.67
C ALA A 18 6.07 -0.65 4.54
N VAL A 19 5.12 -1.59 4.60
CA VAL A 19 5.40 -3.02 4.37
C VAL A 19 5.92 -3.26 2.94
N ALA A 20 5.33 -2.63 1.92
CA ALA A 20 5.79 -2.77 0.54
C ALA A 20 7.24 -2.29 0.38
N ALA A 21 7.57 -1.12 0.93
CA ALA A 21 8.93 -0.59 0.91
C ALA A 21 9.92 -1.48 1.66
N TRP A 22 9.54 -2.01 2.82
CA TRP A 22 10.36 -2.93 3.60
C TRP A 22 10.65 -4.24 2.85
N GLN A 23 9.61 -4.86 2.29
CA GLN A 23 9.76 -6.10 1.51
C GLN A 23 10.59 -5.87 0.25
N PHE A 24 10.41 -4.74 -0.43
CA PHE A 24 11.23 -4.38 -1.58
C PHE A 24 12.70 -4.17 -1.21
N TYR A 25 12.98 -3.53 -0.07
CA TYR A 25 14.35 -3.39 0.44
C TYR A 25 15.01 -4.75 0.70
N LEU A 26 14.29 -5.68 1.35
CA LEU A 26 14.79 -7.04 1.60
C LEU A 26 15.08 -7.80 0.30
N PHE A 27 14.23 -7.63 -0.72
CA PHE A 27 14.47 -8.21 -2.05
C PHE A 27 15.74 -7.65 -2.71
N VAL A 28 15.90 -6.33 -2.74
CA VAL A 28 17.06 -5.68 -3.38
C VAL A 28 18.36 -6.00 -2.65
N MET A 29 18.31 -6.20 -1.33
CA MET A 29 19.47 -6.54 -0.52
C MET A 29 19.73 -8.06 -0.42
N PHE A 30 18.88 -8.89 -1.03
CA PHE A 30 19.01 -10.33 -0.94
C PHE A 30 20.30 -10.81 -1.63
N ARG A 31 21.11 -11.56 -0.89
CA ARG A 31 22.37 -12.15 -1.35
C ARG A 31 22.41 -13.63 -1.03
N ASP A 32 22.92 -14.43 -1.96
CA ASP A 32 23.22 -15.85 -1.76
C ASP A 32 24.41 -16.02 -0.80
N THR A 33 24.64 -17.25 -0.34
CA THR A 33 25.79 -17.73 0.45
C THR A 33 27.15 -17.28 -0.06
N ARG A 34 27.26 -16.95 -1.35
CA ARG A 34 28.47 -16.44 -2.00
C ARG A 34 28.58 -14.90 -1.99
N GLY A 35 27.65 -14.21 -1.34
CA GLY A 35 27.56 -12.74 -1.30
C GLY A 35 27.08 -12.09 -2.60
N LEU A 36 26.74 -12.89 -3.62
CA LEU A 36 26.21 -12.42 -4.90
C LEU A 36 24.73 -12.12 -4.79
N LEU A 37 24.26 -11.12 -5.55
CA LEU A 37 22.86 -10.74 -5.60
C LEU A 37 22.04 -11.88 -6.20
N ASP A 38 21.05 -12.38 -5.46
CA ASP A 38 20.22 -13.52 -5.85
C ASP A 38 18.75 -13.11 -5.94
N VAL A 39 18.35 -12.82 -7.18
CA VAL A 39 16.98 -12.41 -7.53
C VAL A 39 15.98 -13.55 -7.33
N GLN A 40 16.42 -14.79 -7.47
CA GLN A 40 15.53 -15.95 -7.44
C GLN A 40 15.23 -16.37 -5.99
N GLY A 41 16.22 -16.37 -5.11
CA GLY A 41 16.03 -16.59 -3.67
C GLY A 41 15.21 -15.49 -2.99
N GLY A 42 15.32 -14.24 -3.47
CA GLY A 42 14.54 -13.10 -2.97
C GLY A 42 13.11 -12.99 -3.52
N ALA A 43 12.70 -13.83 -4.48
CA ALA A 43 11.46 -13.62 -5.23
C ALA A 43 10.19 -13.55 -4.35
N LEU A 44 10.18 -14.23 -3.20
CA LEU A 44 9.06 -14.14 -2.25
C LEU A 44 8.89 -12.70 -1.72
N HIS A 45 9.99 -12.03 -1.37
CA HIS A 45 9.96 -10.64 -0.89
C HIS A 45 9.43 -9.70 -1.97
N LEU A 46 9.77 -9.94 -3.24
CA LEU A 46 9.23 -9.18 -4.36
C LEU A 46 7.70 -9.34 -4.47
N TRP A 47 7.20 -10.57 -4.43
CA TRP A 47 5.74 -10.81 -4.50
C TRP A 47 4.98 -10.22 -3.32
N LEU A 48 5.54 -10.27 -2.11
CA LEU A 48 4.98 -9.61 -0.94
C LEU A 48 4.97 -8.08 -1.11
N ALA A 49 6.05 -7.50 -1.65
CA ALA A 49 6.12 -6.07 -1.93
C ALA A 49 5.06 -5.63 -2.96
N VAL A 50 4.90 -6.39 -4.05
CA VAL A 50 3.89 -6.15 -5.09
C VAL A 50 2.48 -6.25 -4.49
N GLY A 51 2.19 -7.29 -3.72
CA GLY A 51 0.89 -7.46 -3.06
C GLY A 51 0.56 -6.30 -2.14
N ALA A 52 1.51 -5.89 -1.29
CA ALA A 52 1.34 -4.75 -0.38
C ALA A 52 1.18 -3.41 -1.12
N ALA A 53 1.89 -3.23 -2.24
CA ALA A 53 1.75 -2.06 -3.10
C ALA A 53 0.35 -1.98 -3.74
N ILE A 54 -0.18 -3.11 -4.24
CA ILE A 54 -1.54 -3.16 -4.79
C ILE A 54 -2.58 -2.78 -3.73
N VAL A 55 -2.47 -3.34 -2.52
CA VAL A 55 -3.39 -3.00 -1.41
C VAL A 55 -3.31 -1.51 -1.08
N THR A 56 -2.10 -0.94 -1.03
CA THR A 56 -1.89 0.49 -0.82
C THR A 56 -2.62 1.32 -1.87
N CYS A 57 -2.46 0.99 -3.15
CA CYS A 57 -3.14 1.68 -4.24
C CYS A 57 -4.66 1.62 -4.10
N VAL A 58 -5.22 0.46 -3.75
CA VAL A 58 -6.66 0.29 -3.53
C VAL A 58 -7.15 1.14 -2.35
N CYS A 59 -6.42 1.16 -1.23
CA CYS A 59 -6.76 1.98 -0.07
C CYS A 59 -6.76 3.47 -0.40
N VAL A 60 -5.74 3.96 -1.11
CA VAL A 60 -5.65 5.37 -1.52
C VAL A 60 -6.76 5.73 -2.51
N PHE A 61 -7.00 4.88 -3.51
CA PHE A 61 -8.09 5.06 -4.47
C PHE A 61 -9.44 5.18 -3.76
N LEU A 62 -9.79 4.21 -2.91
CA LEU A 62 -11.04 4.24 -2.16
C LEU A 62 -11.13 5.43 -1.20
N GLY A 63 -10.01 5.82 -0.57
CA GLY A 63 -9.92 6.98 0.31
C GLY A 63 -10.21 8.29 -0.42
N LEU A 64 -9.64 8.48 -1.61
CA LEU A 64 -9.85 9.66 -2.45
C LEU A 64 -11.29 9.73 -2.97
N PHE A 65 -11.81 8.66 -3.54
CA PHE A 65 -13.18 8.62 -4.07
C PHE A 65 -14.22 8.89 -2.97
N ARG A 66 -14.04 8.29 -1.79
CA ARG A 66 -14.92 8.56 -0.64
C ARG A 66 -14.85 10.01 -0.18
N ARG A 67 -13.66 10.63 -0.19
CA ARG A 67 -13.49 12.05 0.15
C ARG A 67 -14.22 12.95 -0.85
N ILE A 68 -14.05 12.69 -2.15
CA ILE A 68 -14.65 13.49 -3.23
C ILE A 68 -16.18 13.38 -3.20
N ASN A 69 -16.72 12.17 -3.11
CA ASN A 69 -18.17 11.96 -3.01
C ASN A 69 -18.76 12.72 -1.81
N HIS A 70 -18.04 12.74 -0.69
CA HIS A 70 -18.45 13.50 0.49
C HIS A 70 -18.45 15.01 0.29
N THR A 71 -17.52 15.55 -0.52
CA THR A 71 -17.49 16.98 -0.83
C THR A 71 -18.55 17.39 -1.84
N GLU A 72 -18.97 16.51 -2.75
CA GLU A 72 -20.04 16.78 -3.72
C GLU A 72 -21.45 16.72 -3.10
N GLU A 73 -21.68 15.82 -2.13
CA GLU A 73 -22.95 15.76 -1.38
C GLU A 73 -23.34 17.12 -0.74
N PHE A 74 -22.36 17.96 -0.38
CA PHE A 74 -22.61 19.27 0.22
C PHE A 74 -23.14 20.32 -0.78
N HIS A 75 -22.87 20.16 -2.08
CA HIS A 75 -23.25 21.15 -3.09
C HIS A 75 -24.66 20.96 -3.64
N ILE A 76 -25.26 19.78 -3.52
CA ILE A 76 -26.62 19.50 -4.05
C ILE A 76 -27.72 19.98 -3.08
N THR A 77 -27.40 20.21 -1.81
CA THR A 77 -28.36 20.65 -0.78
C THR A 77 -28.32 22.16 -0.47
N SER A 78 -27.58 22.97 -1.24
CA SER A 78 -27.55 24.44 -1.11
C SER A 78 -28.57 25.13 -1.99
#